data_AF-A0A0N5C4H1-F1
#
_entry.id   AF-A0A0N5C4H1-F1
#
_cell.length_a   1.000
_cell.length_b   1.000
_cell.length_c   1.000
_cell.angle_alpha   90.00
_cell.angle_beta   90.00
_cell.angle_gamma   90.00
#
_symmetry.space_group_name_H-M   'P 1'
#
loop_
_entity.id
_entity.type
_entity.pdbx_description
1 polymer ?
#
loop_
_entity_poly.entity_id
_entity_poly.type
_entity_poly.pdbx_seq_one_letter_code
_entity_poly.pdbx_strand_id
1 'polypeptide(L)'
;MQEITDEMMENRKKHYKAENYQLEYSRGLSQPIYFSKILKGQKIDKYTKSYCHDNIERSVNVYKLSLTDDFLKSEKYNDKLVLSINEVVRKVKIELYISRPYANLIGDSFEVLTKHLFCNLRYCEIGFFHSCDRNSQNSGIFGALLTVFRSEMFGYYYIGFTSSNEYRNLILKLIPKNNDNKHVFNVVFCPGENWVHKRSEVDYFLDDSNLVGAILMDNSTRRLFLKLAYCHNNNNKIFIKCGRLDQKYMSSIDVGYECNDYNKEEANRIHNKDEKKTDMLVISNDILMCNGHNIFKSSSIIISVLPPENNFNKAGIFKVSKVNQTTNLYPEQELQLIDVNDIIKTHSGATEYLGYVVNYEPKCRVPYLNVKLYLKISDTIQKFENKANDNFGKIDTYVVDRKGINSVPVGCHVVFDEKKHPAFNHFYENCCQPSLLMFNGKTKKFIEITDIQSFQPNNMYKCALKVKNANSKSGQQKYIHETDFTINLIDPSLNKT
;
A
#
# COMPACT_ATOMS: atom_id res chain seq x y z
N MET A 1 50.73 28.56 -29.86
CA MET A 1 49.84 28.49 -28.67
C MET A 1 48.62 27.62 -28.94
N GLN A 2 47.93 27.76 -30.09
CA GLN A 2 46.85 26.86 -30.53
C GLN A 2 47.30 25.38 -30.62
N GLU A 3 48.43 25.10 -31.30
CA GLU A 3 48.95 23.73 -31.49
C GLU A 3 49.31 22.99 -30.19
N ILE A 4 49.82 23.69 -29.16
CA ILE A 4 50.15 23.10 -27.85
C ILE A 4 48.87 22.67 -27.11
N THR A 5 47.76 23.39 -27.35
CA THR A 5 46.46 23.11 -26.73
C THR A 5 45.81 21.90 -27.41
N ASP A 6 45.94 21.77 -28.73
CA ASP A 6 45.47 20.63 -29.51
C ASP A 6 46.26 19.34 -29.20
N GLU A 7 47.59 19.43 -29.04
CA GLU A 7 48.44 18.29 -28.68
C GLU A 7 48.22 17.81 -27.23
N MET A 8 47.95 18.73 -26.29
CA MET A 8 47.54 18.39 -24.92
C MET A 8 46.13 17.77 -24.86
N MET A 9 45.20 18.27 -25.69
CA MET A 9 43.84 17.71 -25.84
C MET A 9 43.86 16.29 -26.41
N GLU A 10 44.70 16.04 -27.42
CA GLU A 10 44.86 14.73 -28.04
C GLU A 10 45.54 13.74 -27.09
N ASN A 11 46.49 14.20 -26.27
CA ASN A 11 47.09 13.41 -25.20
C ASN A 11 46.10 13.05 -24.08
N ARG A 12 45.20 13.97 -23.66
CA ARG A 12 44.19 13.69 -22.62
C ARG A 12 43.09 12.76 -23.11
N LYS A 13 42.62 12.91 -24.37
CA LYS A 13 41.72 11.93 -25.02
C LYS A 13 42.37 10.54 -25.12
N LYS A 14 43.69 10.47 -25.37
CA LYS A 14 44.48 9.21 -25.33
C LYS A 14 44.59 8.56 -23.94
N HIS A 15 44.35 9.30 -22.84
CA HIS A 15 44.58 8.82 -21.47
C HIS A 15 43.30 8.47 -20.68
N TYR A 16 42.10 8.76 -21.19
CA TYR A 16 40.87 8.32 -20.54
C TYR A 16 40.67 6.82 -20.71
N LYS A 17 40.95 6.06 -19.64
CA LYS A 17 40.65 4.63 -19.54
C LYS A 17 39.53 4.42 -18.55
N ALA A 18 38.43 3.79 -18.99
CA ALA A 18 37.28 3.49 -18.15
C ALA A 18 37.65 2.74 -16.87
N GLU A 19 38.64 1.86 -16.97
CA GLU A 19 39.21 1.04 -15.88
C GLU A 19 39.80 1.87 -14.73
N ASN A 20 40.19 3.12 -15.00
CA ASN A 20 40.72 4.04 -14.00
C ASN A 20 39.64 4.64 -13.10
N TYR A 21 38.35 4.41 -13.40
CA TYR A 21 37.23 5.00 -12.67
C TYR A 21 36.30 3.93 -12.12
N GLN A 22 36.10 3.97 -10.80
CA GLN A 22 35.23 3.03 -10.11
C GLN A 22 34.11 3.75 -9.39
N LEU A 23 32.91 3.19 -9.45
CA LEU A 23 31.77 3.68 -8.67
C LEU A 23 31.81 3.00 -7.30
N GLU A 24 31.88 3.78 -6.24
CA GLU A 24 31.65 3.33 -4.88
C GLU A 24 30.21 3.66 -4.49
N TYR A 25 29.52 2.70 -3.88
CA TYR A 25 28.23 2.94 -3.25
C TYR A 25 28.20 2.47 -1.80
N SER A 26 27.56 3.25 -0.94
CA SER A 26 27.55 3.03 0.51
C SER A 26 26.23 3.42 1.17
N ARG A 27 26.08 3.01 2.45
CA ARG A 27 25.10 3.56 3.40
C ARG A 27 25.82 4.51 4.35
N GLY A 28 25.33 5.74 4.46
CA GLY A 28 25.90 6.79 5.29
C GLY A 28 27.05 7.58 4.64
N LEU A 29 27.25 8.81 5.12
CA LEU A 29 28.26 9.77 4.64
C LEU A 29 29.43 9.96 5.60
N SER A 30 29.23 9.74 6.90
CA SER A 30 30.22 9.96 7.97
C SER A 30 30.68 8.65 8.54
N GLN A 31 31.92 8.58 9.01
CA GLN A 31 32.36 7.42 9.78
C GLN A 31 31.46 7.24 11.03
N PRO A 32 31.03 6.01 11.33
CA PRO A 32 31.36 4.78 10.60
C PRO A 32 30.53 4.57 9.32
N ILE A 33 31.18 4.07 8.25
CA ILE A 33 30.50 3.60 7.03
C ILE A 33 30.04 2.16 7.29
N TYR A 34 28.75 1.90 7.14
CA TYR A 34 28.15 0.61 7.52
C TYR A 34 28.12 -0.43 6.39
N PHE A 35 28.25 0.03 5.15
CA PHE A 35 28.43 -0.81 3.96
C PHE A 35 29.12 0.01 2.88
N SER A 36 30.08 -0.56 2.16
CA SER A 36 30.62 0.02 0.92
C SER A 36 30.95 -1.10 -0.07
N LYS A 37 30.67 -0.87 -1.35
CA LYS A 37 31.08 -1.75 -2.44
C LYS A 37 31.53 -0.93 -3.63
N ILE A 38 32.53 -1.47 -4.33
CA ILE A 38 33.13 -0.87 -5.51
C ILE A 38 32.65 -1.62 -6.75
N LEU A 39 32.27 -0.87 -7.78
CA LEU A 39 31.83 -1.36 -9.09
C LEU A 39 32.76 -0.82 -10.18
N LYS A 40 33.16 -1.73 -11.07
CA LYS A 40 33.87 -1.36 -12.30
C LYS A 40 32.88 -0.93 -13.37
N GLY A 41 33.18 0.18 -14.04
CA GLY A 41 32.36 0.67 -15.15
C GLY A 41 32.64 -0.10 -16.44
N GLN A 42 31.65 -0.18 -17.30
CA GLN A 42 31.81 -0.64 -18.68
C GLN A 42 31.89 0.58 -19.61
N LYS A 43 32.93 0.65 -20.45
CA LYS A 43 33.03 1.70 -21.47
C LYS A 43 32.02 1.43 -22.58
N ILE A 44 31.26 2.45 -22.97
CA ILE A 44 30.50 2.47 -24.22
C ILE A 44 31.06 3.60 -25.08
N ASP A 45 31.55 3.23 -26.27
CA ASP A 45 32.02 4.17 -27.26
C ASP A 45 30.84 4.61 -28.11
N LYS A 46 30.65 5.94 -28.25
CA LYS A 46 29.59 6.64 -29.00
C LYS A 46 28.31 6.95 -28.22
N TYR A 47 28.38 8.01 -27.43
CA TYR A 47 27.22 8.78 -27.00
C TYR A 47 27.28 10.16 -27.64
N THR A 48 26.19 10.54 -28.33
CA THR A 48 26.01 11.89 -28.88
C THR A 48 25.04 12.63 -27.98
N LYS A 49 25.47 13.76 -27.43
CA LYS A 49 24.58 14.72 -26.76
C LYS A 49 24.91 16.11 -27.26
N SER A 50 23.89 16.87 -27.59
CA SER A 50 24.04 18.30 -27.84
C SER A 50 24.43 18.97 -26.52
N TYR A 51 25.68 19.40 -26.40
CA TYR A 51 26.11 20.28 -25.32
C TYR A 51 26.93 21.40 -25.95
N CYS A 52 26.54 22.64 -25.67
CA CYS A 52 27.19 23.83 -26.20
C CYS A 52 27.20 23.87 -27.74
N HIS A 53 26.02 23.81 -28.36
CA HIS A 53 25.78 23.94 -29.81
C HIS A 53 26.37 22.86 -30.75
N ASP A 54 27.20 21.93 -30.25
CA ASP A 54 27.79 20.87 -31.06
C ASP A 54 27.39 19.45 -30.63
N ASN A 55 27.13 18.59 -31.61
CA ASN A 55 26.95 17.16 -31.43
C ASN A 55 28.33 16.49 -31.41
N ILE A 56 28.86 16.22 -30.21
CA ILE A 56 30.17 15.57 -30.05
C ILE A 56 29.96 14.13 -29.59
N GLU A 57 30.51 13.17 -30.33
CA GLU A 57 30.61 11.78 -29.88
C GLU A 57 31.60 11.68 -28.72
N ARG A 58 31.15 11.14 -27.59
CA ARG A 58 31.98 10.91 -26.40
C ARG A 58 31.86 9.47 -25.93
N SER A 59 32.92 8.93 -25.33
CA SER A 59 32.87 7.66 -24.60
C SER A 59 32.26 7.89 -23.22
N VAL A 60 31.42 6.96 -22.77
CA VAL A 60 30.74 7.03 -21.47
C VAL A 60 31.09 5.79 -20.65
N ASN A 61 31.42 6.00 -19.38
CA ASN A 61 31.55 4.92 -18.41
C ASN A 61 30.17 4.61 -17.80
N VAL A 62 29.65 3.44 -18.10
CA VAL A 62 28.35 2.98 -17.63
C VAL A 62 28.52 2.07 -16.41
N TYR A 63 27.87 2.43 -15.31
CA TYR A 63 27.87 1.65 -14.08
C TYR A 63 26.51 0.99 -13.86
N LYS A 64 26.54 -0.35 -13.72
CA LYS A 64 25.40 -1.22 -13.43
C LYS A 64 25.30 -1.45 -11.93
N LEU A 65 24.41 -0.75 -11.26
CA LEU A 65 24.24 -0.82 -9.81
C LEU A 65 23.14 -1.81 -9.43
N SER A 66 23.49 -2.85 -8.65
CA SER A 66 22.53 -3.78 -8.06
C SER A 66 22.62 -3.71 -6.53
N LEU A 67 21.50 -3.49 -5.85
CA LEU A 67 21.45 -3.51 -4.39
C LEU A 67 21.30 -4.96 -3.89
N THR A 68 22.26 -5.43 -3.12
CA THR A 68 22.32 -6.81 -2.61
C THR A 68 21.63 -6.96 -1.25
N ASP A 69 21.38 -8.20 -0.84
CA ASP A 69 20.77 -8.50 0.46
C ASP A 69 21.53 -7.87 1.64
N ASP A 70 22.86 -8.00 1.65
CA ASP A 70 23.73 -7.41 2.69
C ASP A 70 23.59 -5.88 2.79
N PHE A 71 23.44 -5.20 1.65
CA PHE A 71 23.23 -3.75 1.63
C PHE A 71 21.88 -3.39 2.27
N LEU A 72 20.84 -4.14 1.92
CA LEU A 72 19.46 -3.91 2.38
C LEU A 72 19.26 -4.29 3.85
N LYS A 73 20.07 -5.20 4.40
CA LYS A 73 20.02 -5.66 5.80
C LYS A 73 21.09 -5.04 6.71
N SER A 74 21.94 -4.15 6.19
CA SER A 74 22.98 -3.48 6.99
C SER A 74 22.43 -2.74 8.22
N GLU A 75 23.24 -2.55 9.27
CA GLU A 75 22.82 -1.94 10.55
C GLU A 75 22.21 -0.53 10.42
N LYS A 76 22.50 0.18 9.32
CA LYS A 76 21.86 1.46 8.93
C LYS A 76 21.02 1.31 7.65
N TYR A 77 20.16 0.30 7.59
CA TYR A 77 19.19 0.14 6.51
C TYR A 77 18.22 1.34 6.38
N ASN A 78 18.05 2.14 7.45
CA ASN A 78 17.36 3.44 7.45
C ASN A 78 18.36 4.59 7.23
N ASP A 79 18.99 4.66 6.06
CA ASP A 79 19.85 5.77 5.62
C ASP A 79 19.66 6.03 4.11
N LYS A 80 20.25 7.07 3.53
CA LYS A 80 20.33 7.23 2.07
C LYS A 80 21.35 6.31 1.44
N LEU A 81 21.14 6.02 0.15
CA LEU A 81 22.18 5.48 -0.71
C LEU A 81 23.10 6.62 -1.14
N VAL A 82 24.40 6.45 -0.90
CA VAL A 82 25.44 7.41 -1.29
C VAL A 82 26.26 6.79 -2.40
N LEU A 83 26.58 7.57 -3.42
CA LEU A 83 27.42 7.16 -4.54
C LEU A 83 28.59 8.14 -4.70
N SER A 84 29.77 7.65 -5.06
CA SER A 84 30.90 8.48 -5.47
C SER A 84 31.74 7.80 -6.54
N ILE A 85 32.29 8.56 -7.46
CA ILE A 85 33.21 8.04 -8.49
C ILE A 85 34.65 8.32 -8.04
N ASN A 86 35.43 7.25 -7.92
CA ASN A 86 36.82 7.29 -7.51
C ASN A 86 37.73 7.12 -8.72
N GLU A 87 38.73 7.99 -8.84
CA GLU A 87 39.86 7.79 -9.75
C GLU A 87 40.90 6.89 -9.07
N VAL A 88 41.06 5.66 -9.56
CA VAL A 88 41.87 4.61 -8.94
C VAL A 88 43.34 5.01 -8.85
N VAL A 89 43.88 5.57 -9.93
CA VAL A 89 45.31 5.91 -10.05
C VAL A 89 45.69 7.02 -9.06
N ARG A 90 44.85 8.05 -8.95
CA ARG A 90 45.10 9.20 -8.08
C ARG A 90 44.55 9.03 -6.66
N LYS A 91 43.72 8.01 -6.43
CA LYS A 91 43.02 7.74 -5.15
C LYS A 91 42.19 8.94 -4.67
N VAL A 92 41.53 9.63 -5.60
CA VAL A 92 40.69 10.81 -5.30
C VAL A 92 39.24 10.60 -5.75
N LYS A 93 38.32 11.24 -5.03
CA LYS A 93 36.91 11.37 -5.43
C LYS A 93 36.78 12.46 -6.49
N ILE A 94 36.10 12.13 -7.58
CA ILE A 94 35.87 13.03 -8.70
C ILE A 94 34.72 13.97 -8.37
N GLU A 95 34.89 15.24 -8.72
CA GLU A 95 33.82 16.22 -8.68
C GLU A 95 32.96 16.10 -9.94
N LEU A 96 31.67 15.92 -9.72
CA LEU A 96 30.65 15.74 -10.73
C LEU A 96 29.76 16.97 -10.78
N TYR A 97 29.44 17.41 -11.99
CA TYR A 97 28.42 18.41 -12.22
C TYR A 97 27.05 17.74 -12.21
N ILE A 98 26.17 18.25 -11.35
CA ILE A 98 24.82 17.76 -11.19
C ILE A 98 23.82 18.91 -11.23
N SER A 99 22.67 18.67 -11.85
CA SER A 99 21.56 19.61 -11.80
C SER A 99 20.70 19.28 -10.59
N ARG A 100 20.76 20.11 -9.54
CA ARG A 100 19.92 19.94 -8.35
C ARG A 100 18.71 20.87 -8.45
N PRO A 101 17.48 20.37 -8.31
CA PRO A 101 16.31 21.21 -8.19
C PRO A 101 16.32 21.96 -6.84
N TYR A 102 15.99 23.26 -6.85
CA TYR A 102 15.86 24.04 -5.62
C TYR A 102 14.74 23.46 -4.73
N ALA A 103 14.90 23.52 -3.40
CA ALA A 103 13.88 23.05 -2.47
C ALA A 103 12.56 23.86 -2.53
N ASN A 104 12.60 25.10 -3.02
CA ASN A 104 11.53 26.09 -2.82
C ASN A 104 11.01 26.78 -4.10
N LEU A 105 11.50 26.46 -5.30
CA LEU A 105 11.03 27.10 -6.54
C LEU A 105 10.82 26.06 -7.64
N ILE A 106 9.61 26.03 -8.19
CA ILE A 106 9.26 25.24 -9.37
C ILE A 106 10.02 25.85 -10.56
N GLY A 107 10.93 25.08 -11.16
CA GLY A 107 11.47 25.39 -12.49
C GLY A 107 12.97 25.66 -12.59
N ASP A 108 13.63 26.11 -11.52
CA ASP A 108 15.06 26.42 -11.58
C ASP A 108 15.90 25.32 -10.93
N SER A 109 16.69 24.62 -11.76
CA SER A 109 17.76 23.74 -11.31
C SER A 109 19.10 24.46 -11.43
N PHE A 110 19.94 24.39 -10.39
CA PHE A 110 21.29 24.92 -10.45
C PHE A 110 22.29 23.79 -10.64
N GLU A 111 23.34 24.05 -11.42
CA GLU A 111 24.45 23.12 -11.58
C GLU A 111 25.40 23.22 -10.39
N VAL A 112 25.47 22.16 -9.58
CA VAL A 112 26.34 22.09 -8.41
C VAL A 112 27.47 21.10 -8.68
N LEU A 113 28.68 21.46 -8.27
CA LEU A 113 29.81 20.55 -8.19
C LEU A 113 29.75 19.75 -6.88
N THR A 114 29.78 18.43 -6.97
CA THR A 114 29.78 17.57 -5.78
C THR A 114 30.62 16.31 -5.97
N LYS A 115 31.12 15.77 -4.85
CA LYS A 115 31.84 14.47 -4.80
C LYS A 115 30.92 13.30 -4.48
N HIS A 116 29.68 13.59 -4.10
CA HIS A 116 28.72 12.60 -3.61
C HIS A 116 27.37 12.79 -4.29
N LEU A 117 26.83 11.69 -4.80
CA LEU A 117 25.47 11.61 -5.28
C LEU A 117 24.60 10.88 -4.25
N PHE A 118 23.32 11.21 -4.22
CA PHE A 118 22.37 10.68 -3.26
C PHE A 118 21.14 10.07 -3.92
N CYS A 119 20.66 8.99 -3.32
CA CYS A 119 19.36 8.44 -3.62
C CYS A 119 18.59 8.18 -2.31
N ASN A 120 17.50 8.91 -2.15
CA ASN A 120 16.55 8.82 -1.05
C ASN A 120 15.12 8.98 -1.58
N LEU A 121 14.10 8.91 -0.72
CA LEU A 121 12.70 9.03 -1.14
C LEU A 121 12.35 10.37 -1.81
N ARG A 122 13.09 11.44 -1.50
CA ARG A 122 12.86 12.77 -2.07
C ARG A 122 13.39 12.88 -3.50
N TYR A 123 14.58 12.35 -3.74
CA TYR A 123 15.21 12.37 -5.06
C TYR A 123 16.28 11.29 -5.22
N CYS A 124 16.54 10.90 -6.47
CA CYS A 124 17.59 9.96 -6.81
C CYS A 124 18.48 10.50 -7.93
N GLU A 125 19.75 10.76 -7.60
CA GLU A 125 20.78 11.25 -8.52
C GLU A 125 21.39 10.09 -9.29
N ILE A 126 20.73 9.71 -10.39
CA ILE A 126 21.19 8.70 -11.36
C ILE A 126 21.09 9.22 -12.80
N GLY A 127 21.54 8.44 -13.77
CA GLY A 127 21.63 8.84 -15.17
C GLY A 127 22.99 9.42 -15.52
N PHE A 128 23.01 10.44 -16.37
CA PHE A 128 24.23 11.03 -16.91
C PHE A 128 24.85 12.12 -16.04
N PHE A 129 26.16 12.00 -15.84
CA PHE A 129 27.02 12.93 -15.12
C PHE A 129 28.29 13.22 -15.91
N HIS A 130 28.89 14.38 -15.66
CA HIS A 130 30.17 14.75 -16.27
C HIS A 130 31.08 15.46 -15.25
N SER A 131 32.38 15.44 -15.55
CA SER A 131 33.42 16.13 -14.78
C SER A 131 34.22 17.06 -15.70
N CYS A 132 34.55 18.27 -15.20
CA CYS A 132 35.35 19.27 -15.92
C CYS A 132 36.66 19.57 -15.17
N ASP A 133 37.74 19.79 -15.92
CA ASP A 133 39.02 20.20 -15.33
C ASP A 133 39.02 21.70 -14.98
N ARG A 134 39.44 22.03 -13.76
CA ARG A 134 39.44 23.38 -13.20
C ARG A 134 40.75 24.12 -13.52
N ASN A 135 41.13 24.18 -14.79
CA ASN A 135 42.30 24.94 -15.22
C ASN A 135 41.97 26.37 -15.71
N SER A 136 41.01 27.04 -15.07
CA SER A 136 40.86 28.50 -15.19
C SER A 136 40.89 29.15 -13.80
N GLN A 137 42.08 29.55 -13.37
CA GLN A 137 42.28 30.38 -12.19
C GLN A 137 41.51 31.71 -12.34
N ASN A 138 41.05 32.23 -11.20
CA ASN A 138 40.62 33.60 -10.97
C ASN A 138 39.44 34.12 -11.81
N SER A 139 38.25 33.63 -11.49
CA SER A 139 37.12 34.55 -11.56
C SER A 139 36.10 34.26 -10.47
N GLY A 140 35.61 35.32 -9.82
CA GLY A 140 34.61 35.24 -8.77
C GLY A 140 33.32 34.56 -9.26
N ILE A 141 32.33 34.45 -8.38
CA ILE A 141 31.08 33.69 -8.57
C ILE A 141 30.43 33.92 -9.97
N PHE A 142 30.56 35.11 -10.56
CA PHE A 142 30.07 35.42 -11.91
C PHE A 142 30.97 34.97 -13.07
N GLY A 143 32.28 34.92 -12.88
CA GLY A 143 33.18 34.42 -13.91
C GLY A 143 33.28 32.89 -13.93
N ALA A 144 32.90 32.18 -12.86
CA ALA A 144 32.70 30.73 -12.90
C ALA A 144 31.61 30.34 -13.92
N LEU A 145 30.52 31.11 -14.01
CA LEU A 145 29.48 30.89 -15.03
C LEU A 145 30.01 31.10 -16.46
N LEU A 146 30.92 32.05 -16.68
CA LEU A 146 31.49 32.33 -18.01
C LEU A 146 32.71 31.46 -18.36
N THR A 147 33.46 30.95 -17.37
CA THR A 147 34.63 30.07 -17.57
C THR A 147 34.28 28.59 -17.65
N VAL A 148 33.12 28.17 -17.14
CA VAL A 148 32.56 26.82 -17.39
C VAL A 148 32.45 26.55 -18.90
N PHE A 149 32.16 27.57 -19.71
CA PHE A 149 32.11 27.45 -21.18
C PHE A 149 33.45 27.14 -21.87
N ARG A 150 34.59 27.26 -21.17
CA ARG A 150 35.94 26.95 -21.70
C ARG A 150 36.66 25.81 -20.98
N SER A 151 36.07 25.25 -19.92
CA SER A 151 36.66 24.14 -19.18
C SER A 151 36.50 22.81 -19.93
N GLU A 152 37.60 22.12 -20.18
CA GLU A 152 37.59 20.83 -20.89
C GLU A 152 36.93 19.74 -20.02
N MET A 153 35.79 19.23 -20.50
CA MET A 153 35.13 18.05 -19.93
C MET A 153 35.95 16.79 -20.21
N PHE A 154 36.37 16.08 -19.17
CA PHE A 154 37.29 14.94 -19.30
C PHE A 154 36.66 13.57 -19.02
N GLY A 155 35.54 13.51 -18.28
CA GLY A 155 34.89 12.25 -17.93
C GLY A 155 33.37 12.31 -18.04
N TYR A 156 32.79 11.30 -18.69
CA TYR A 156 31.34 11.10 -18.81
C TYR A 156 30.94 9.79 -18.16
N TYR A 157 29.92 9.85 -17.32
CA TYR A 157 29.49 8.73 -16.50
C TYR A 157 27.99 8.55 -16.62
N TYR A 158 27.54 7.30 -16.65
CA TYR A 158 26.14 6.93 -16.54
C TYR A 158 25.96 5.96 -15.40
N ILE A 159 25.03 6.22 -14.47
CA ILE A 159 24.68 5.31 -13.39
C ILE A 159 23.24 4.86 -13.59
N GLY A 160 23.02 3.55 -13.59
CA GLY A 160 21.67 2.97 -13.63
C GLY A 160 21.55 1.72 -12.77
N PHE A 161 20.33 1.39 -12.39
CA PHE A 161 20.02 0.21 -11.59
C PHE A 161 19.76 -1.02 -12.45
N THR A 162 20.20 -2.19 -11.96
CA THR A 162 19.94 -3.51 -12.53
C THR A 162 19.52 -4.48 -11.43
N SER A 163 18.86 -5.58 -11.80
CA SER A 163 18.55 -6.68 -10.88
C SER A 163 19.83 -7.25 -10.24
N SER A 164 19.73 -7.66 -8.99
CA SER A 164 20.75 -8.50 -8.34
C SER A 164 20.45 -9.98 -8.57
N ASN A 165 21.31 -10.87 -8.05
CA ASN A 165 21.06 -12.31 -8.09
C ASN A 165 19.86 -12.70 -7.21
N GLU A 166 19.61 -11.92 -6.15
CA GLU A 166 18.58 -12.16 -5.14
C GLU A 166 17.25 -11.46 -5.46
N TYR A 167 17.32 -10.28 -6.12
CA TYR A 167 16.19 -9.39 -6.35
C TYR A 167 16.09 -8.98 -7.82
N ARG A 168 14.93 -9.27 -8.44
CA ARG A 168 14.63 -8.85 -9.82
C ARG A 168 14.31 -7.35 -9.94
N ASN A 169 13.91 -6.73 -8.83
CA ASN A 169 13.42 -5.35 -8.75
C ASN A 169 14.40 -4.48 -7.96
N LEU A 170 14.28 -3.15 -8.09
CA LEU A 170 14.96 -2.20 -7.23
C LEU A 170 14.23 -2.10 -5.89
N ILE A 171 14.82 -2.70 -4.86
CA ILE A 171 14.26 -2.70 -3.51
C ILE A 171 14.75 -1.46 -2.75
N LEU A 172 13.83 -0.56 -2.39
CA LEU A 172 14.11 0.63 -1.59
C LEU A 172 14.44 0.27 -0.15
N LYS A 173 13.67 -0.67 0.41
CA LYS A 173 13.85 -1.24 1.74
C LYS A 173 13.12 -2.58 1.81
N LEU A 174 13.68 -3.53 2.56
CA LEU A 174 13.00 -4.77 2.90
C LEU A 174 11.99 -4.51 4.04
N ILE A 175 10.86 -5.20 4.02
CA ILE A 175 9.89 -5.14 5.10
C ILE A 175 10.00 -6.46 5.88
N PRO A 176 10.35 -6.42 7.17
CA PRO A 176 10.47 -7.63 7.95
C PRO A 176 9.08 -8.25 8.13
N LYS A 177 8.96 -9.56 7.87
CA LYS A 177 7.68 -10.26 8.06
C LYS A 177 7.34 -10.33 9.55
N ASN A 178 6.07 -10.10 9.88
CA ASN A 178 5.57 -10.25 11.24
C ASN A 178 4.71 -11.52 11.35
N ASN A 179 5.36 -12.63 11.70
CA ASN A 179 4.67 -13.92 11.85
C ASN A 179 4.00 -14.08 13.21
N ASP A 180 4.38 -13.27 14.20
CA ASP A 180 3.88 -13.38 15.57
C ASP A 180 2.58 -12.59 15.77
N ASN A 181 2.44 -11.43 15.12
CA ASN A 181 1.23 -10.62 15.12
C ASN A 181 0.68 -10.41 13.70
N LYS A 182 -0.27 -11.26 13.31
CA LYS A 182 -0.98 -11.19 12.01
C LYS A 182 -1.85 -9.95 11.80
N HIS A 183 -2.09 -9.15 12.83
CA HIS A 183 -2.92 -7.94 12.73
C HIS A 183 -2.10 -6.73 12.29
N VAL A 184 -0.78 -6.84 12.28
CA VAL A 184 0.09 -5.75 11.83
C VAL A 184 -0.10 -5.52 10.34
N PHE A 185 -0.07 -4.27 9.92
CA PHE A 185 0.09 -3.93 8.51
C PHE A 185 1.08 -2.78 8.39
N ASN A 186 1.60 -2.57 7.20
CA ASN A 186 2.66 -1.62 6.96
C ASN A 186 2.16 -0.53 6.01
N VAL A 187 2.54 0.71 6.31
CA VAL A 187 2.41 1.83 5.37
C VAL A 187 3.81 2.17 4.88
N VAL A 188 4.03 2.04 3.58
CA VAL A 188 5.32 2.31 2.94
C VAL A 188 5.31 3.63 2.20
N PHE A 189 6.46 4.28 2.15
CA PHE A 189 6.64 5.57 1.51
C PHE A 189 7.19 5.37 0.11
N CYS A 190 6.42 5.72 -0.91
CA CYS A 190 6.83 5.67 -2.29
C CYS A 190 7.27 7.06 -2.76
N PRO A 191 8.33 7.14 -3.57
CA PRO A 191 8.73 8.40 -4.17
C PRO A 191 7.68 8.88 -5.19
N GLY A 192 7.61 10.19 -5.42
CA GLY A 192 6.71 10.77 -6.42
C GLY A 192 7.26 10.76 -7.84
N GLU A 193 6.47 11.19 -8.82
CA GLU A 193 6.83 11.19 -10.26
C GLU A 193 8.16 11.91 -10.55
N ASN A 194 8.48 12.96 -9.79
CA ASN A 194 9.73 13.72 -9.94
C ASN A 194 10.92 13.14 -9.18
N TRP A 195 10.89 11.85 -8.82
CA TRP A 195 11.94 11.20 -8.02
C TRP A 195 13.32 11.32 -8.66
N VAL A 196 13.39 11.04 -9.96
CA VAL A 196 14.56 11.28 -10.80
C VAL A 196 14.34 12.57 -11.58
N HIS A 197 15.43 13.27 -11.90
CA HIS A 197 15.33 14.44 -12.76
C HIS A 197 15.08 13.98 -14.19
N LYS A 198 13.82 14.16 -14.65
CA LYS A 198 13.36 13.72 -15.96
C LYS A 198 14.22 14.32 -17.06
N ARG A 199 14.89 13.44 -17.80
CA ARG A 199 15.65 13.76 -19.01
C ARG A 199 15.35 12.69 -20.05
N SER A 200 15.84 12.86 -21.28
CA SER A 200 15.67 11.86 -22.35
C SER A 200 16.21 10.47 -22.00
N GLU A 201 16.99 10.34 -20.92
CA GLU A 201 17.76 9.14 -20.60
C GLU A 201 17.29 8.40 -19.34
N VAL A 202 16.51 9.05 -18.48
CA VAL A 202 15.96 8.45 -17.25
C VAL A 202 14.61 9.10 -16.94
N ASP A 203 13.60 8.27 -16.64
CA ASP A 203 12.28 8.71 -16.21
C ASP A 203 11.70 7.75 -15.15
N TYR A 204 10.85 8.28 -14.27
CA TYR A 204 10.18 7.49 -13.23
C TYR A 204 8.67 7.62 -13.34
N PHE A 205 8.00 6.48 -13.41
CA PHE A 205 6.55 6.39 -13.50
C PHE A 205 6.00 5.83 -12.19
N LEU A 206 5.18 6.64 -11.51
CA LEU A 206 4.49 6.22 -10.30
C LEU A 206 3.49 5.11 -10.62
N ASP A 207 3.42 4.10 -9.75
CA ASP A 207 2.32 3.15 -9.72
C ASP A 207 1.28 3.66 -8.73
N ASP A 208 0.06 3.93 -9.18
CA ASP A 208 -1.02 4.51 -8.38
C ASP A 208 -1.95 3.44 -7.75
N SER A 209 -1.62 2.16 -7.92
CA SER A 209 -2.38 1.08 -7.31
C SER A 209 -2.21 1.04 -5.79
N ASN A 210 -3.28 0.69 -5.07
CA ASN A 210 -3.29 0.50 -3.60
C ASN A 210 -2.77 1.70 -2.78
N LEU A 211 -2.98 2.93 -3.29
CA LEU A 211 -2.63 4.16 -2.58
C LEU A 211 -3.49 4.37 -1.33
N VAL A 212 -2.83 4.69 -0.23
CA VAL A 212 -3.44 5.17 1.02
C VAL A 212 -3.76 6.65 0.89
N GLY A 213 -2.79 7.41 0.40
CA GLY A 213 -2.83 8.86 0.25
C GLY A 213 -1.51 9.41 -0.25
N ALA A 214 -1.39 10.73 -0.29
CA ALA A 214 -0.16 11.44 -0.61
C ALA A 214 0.13 12.45 0.49
N ILE A 215 1.41 12.68 0.75
CA ILE A 215 1.87 13.59 1.81
C ILE A 215 2.92 14.55 1.24
N LEU A 216 2.94 15.75 1.80
CA LEU A 216 4.01 16.73 1.59
C LEU A 216 4.82 16.75 2.88
N MET A 217 6.07 16.31 2.79
CA MET A 217 7.02 16.38 3.89
C MET A 217 7.82 17.68 3.76
N ASP A 218 7.90 18.44 4.86
CA ASP A 218 8.56 19.75 4.97
C ASP A 218 8.03 20.83 4.01
N ASN A 219 8.77 21.94 3.86
CA ASN A 219 8.55 22.96 2.82
C ASN A 219 8.86 22.45 1.39
N SER A 220 9.02 21.13 1.19
CA SER A 220 9.30 20.60 -0.13
C SER A 220 8.04 20.66 -1.01
N THR A 221 8.22 21.03 -2.27
CA THR A 221 7.16 20.95 -3.28
C THR A 221 6.87 19.51 -3.74
N ARG A 222 7.57 18.51 -3.18
CA ARG A 222 7.57 17.13 -3.66
C ARG A 222 6.66 16.26 -2.81
N ARG A 223 5.70 15.61 -3.47
CA ARG A 223 4.77 14.68 -2.83
C ARG A 223 5.40 13.30 -2.72
N LEU A 224 5.28 12.70 -1.54
CA LEU A 224 5.45 11.26 -1.35
C LEU A 224 4.10 10.58 -1.36
N PHE A 225 4.08 9.33 -1.77
CA PHE A 225 2.87 8.52 -1.83
C PHE A 225 2.92 7.44 -0.77
N LEU A 226 1.82 7.23 -0.06
CA LEU A 226 1.71 6.19 0.95
C LEU A 226 1.00 4.99 0.35
N LYS A 227 1.57 3.79 0.51
CA LYS A 227 0.97 2.53 0.05
C LYS A 227 0.80 1.54 1.18
N LEU A 228 -0.24 0.73 1.06
CA LEU A 228 -0.45 -0.41 1.95
C LEU A 228 0.49 -1.54 1.55
N ALA A 229 1.14 -2.11 2.54
CA ALA A 229 1.86 -3.36 2.44
C ALA A 229 1.40 -4.29 3.57
N TYR A 230 1.38 -5.58 3.26
CA TYR A 230 0.99 -6.61 4.22
C TYR A 230 1.96 -7.78 4.07
N CYS A 231 2.91 -7.87 5.00
CA CYS A 231 4.03 -8.80 4.96
C CYS A 231 3.85 -9.95 5.95
N HIS A 232 2.90 -10.83 5.64
CA HIS A 232 2.64 -12.05 6.41
C HIS A 232 2.67 -13.27 5.49
N ASN A 233 2.85 -14.45 6.09
CA ASN A 233 3.06 -15.75 5.46
C ASN A 233 4.50 -16.06 5.02
N ASN A 234 4.92 -17.28 5.37
CA ASN A 234 6.27 -17.77 5.14
C ASN A 234 6.56 -18.12 3.67
N ASN A 235 5.54 -18.35 2.84
CA ASN A 235 5.76 -19.06 1.57
C ASN A 235 5.88 -18.19 0.31
N ASN A 236 5.50 -16.90 0.33
CA ASN A 236 5.55 -16.04 -0.86
C ASN A 236 6.41 -14.79 -0.63
N LYS A 237 7.27 -14.50 -1.61
CA LYS A 237 7.89 -13.18 -1.76
C LYS A 237 6.80 -12.21 -2.23
N ILE A 238 6.48 -11.22 -1.40
CA ILE A 238 5.50 -10.18 -1.73
C ILE A 238 6.29 -8.92 -2.07
N PHE A 239 6.09 -8.42 -3.30
CA PHE A 239 6.67 -7.16 -3.78
C PHE A 239 5.59 -6.08 -3.85
N ILE A 240 5.86 -4.94 -3.22
CA ILE A 240 4.99 -3.76 -3.21
C ILE A 240 5.59 -2.74 -4.15
N LYS A 241 5.01 -2.65 -5.35
CA LYS A 241 5.46 -1.74 -6.41
C LYS A 241 5.10 -0.29 -6.08
N CYS A 242 6.11 0.57 -6.03
CA CYS A 242 5.94 2.02 -5.97
C CYS A 242 5.89 2.65 -7.37
N GLY A 243 6.60 2.07 -8.34
CA GLY A 243 6.65 2.58 -9.70
C GLY A 243 7.61 1.80 -10.59
N ARG A 244 7.91 2.35 -11.76
CA ARG A 244 8.87 1.82 -12.73
C ARG A 244 9.90 2.89 -13.09
N LEU A 245 11.15 2.50 -13.14
CA LEU A 245 12.26 3.33 -13.57
C LEU A 245 12.69 2.93 -14.99
N ASP A 246 12.53 3.85 -15.93
CA ASP A 246 12.99 3.69 -17.31
C ASP A 246 14.37 4.34 -17.47
N GLN A 247 15.28 3.65 -18.15
CA GLN A 247 16.71 3.96 -18.16
C GLN A 247 17.29 3.69 -19.55
N LYS A 248 18.17 4.55 -20.06
CA LYS A 248 18.70 4.43 -21.43
C LYS A 248 19.61 3.21 -21.65
N TYR A 249 20.48 2.90 -20.69
CA TYR A 249 21.49 1.84 -20.82
C TYR A 249 21.24 0.62 -19.93
N MET A 250 20.08 0.57 -19.28
CA MET A 250 19.62 -0.55 -18.47
C MET A 250 18.21 -0.92 -18.89
N SER A 251 17.81 -2.16 -18.66
CA SER A 251 16.40 -2.52 -18.73
C SER A 251 15.58 -1.68 -17.74
N SER A 252 14.33 -1.39 -18.10
CA SER A 252 13.37 -0.85 -17.14
C SER A 252 13.28 -1.78 -15.93
N ILE A 253 13.18 -1.19 -14.75
CA ILE A 253 13.15 -1.94 -13.49
C ILE A 253 12.03 -1.41 -12.60
N ASP A 254 11.28 -2.33 -11.98
CA ASP A 254 10.27 -1.95 -11.00
C ASP A 254 10.93 -1.55 -9.69
N VAL A 255 10.40 -0.49 -9.07
CA VAL A 255 10.92 0.10 -7.83
C VAL A 255 9.90 -0.12 -6.73
N GLY A 256 10.33 -0.60 -5.57
CA GLY A 256 9.39 -0.88 -4.49
C GLY A 256 10.01 -1.49 -3.25
N TYR A 257 9.18 -2.21 -2.51
CA TYR A 257 9.55 -2.88 -1.26
C TYR A 257 9.34 -4.38 -1.41
N GLU A 258 10.13 -5.20 -0.70
CA GLU A 258 9.95 -6.65 -0.68
C GLU A 258 9.86 -7.16 0.76
N CYS A 259 8.89 -8.02 1.03
CA CYS A 259 8.76 -8.68 2.33
C CYS A 259 9.83 -9.76 2.49
N ASN A 260 10.58 -9.75 3.60
CA ASN A 260 11.64 -10.70 3.88
C ASN A 260 11.68 -11.11 5.36
N ASP A 261 12.13 -12.31 5.65
CA ASP A 261 12.27 -12.83 7.01
C ASP A 261 13.62 -12.38 7.59
N TYR A 262 13.65 -11.20 8.20
CA TYR A 262 14.81 -10.66 8.91
C TYR A 262 14.38 -9.70 10.02
N ASN A 263 15.28 -9.41 10.97
CA ASN A 263 15.10 -8.38 12.01
C ASN A 263 13.70 -8.37 12.68
N LYS A 264 13.46 -9.35 13.55
CA LYS A 264 12.20 -9.49 14.30
C LYS A 264 11.89 -8.29 15.20
N GLU A 265 12.90 -7.56 15.67
CA GLU A 265 12.70 -6.37 16.50
C GLU A 265 12.02 -5.26 15.70
N GLU A 266 12.51 -4.97 14.49
CA GLU A 266 11.90 -3.98 13.60
C GLU A 266 10.48 -4.38 13.17
N ALA A 267 10.22 -5.68 12.97
CA ALA A 267 8.87 -6.19 12.68
C ALA A 267 7.85 -5.85 13.78
N ASN A 268 8.32 -5.75 15.02
CA ASN A 268 7.51 -5.47 16.21
C ASN A 268 7.56 -4.01 16.66
N ARG A 269 8.23 -3.13 15.91
CA ARG A 269 8.23 -1.69 16.16
C ARG A 269 6.94 -1.06 15.65
N ILE A 270 5.88 -1.16 16.44
CA ILE A 270 4.56 -0.65 16.11
C ILE A 270 4.46 0.84 16.48
N HIS A 271 4.07 1.67 15.51
CA HIS A 271 3.94 3.13 15.65
C HIS A 271 2.91 3.51 16.71
N ASN A 272 1.74 2.89 16.63
CA ASN A 272 0.61 3.18 17.49
C ASN A 272 0.45 2.17 18.64
N LYS A 273 1.56 1.60 19.15
CA LYS A 273 1.51 0.54 20.17
C LYS A 273 0.71 0.93 21.42
N ASP A 274 0.83 2.19 21.85
CA ASP A 274 0.27 2.72 23.10
C ASP A 274 -1.18 3.22 22.93
N GLU A 275 -1.72 3.23 21.71
CA GLU A 275 -3.12 3.58 21.46
C GLU A 275 -4.06 2.50 22.02
N LYS A 276 -5.09 2.94 22.75
CA LYS A 276 -6.10 2.05 23.31
C LYS A 276 -7.01 1.51 22.20
N LYS A 277 -7.22 0.20 22.20
CA LYS A 277 -8.22 -0.44 21.34
C LYS A 277 -9.64 -0.09 21.79
N THR A 278 -10.47 0.37 20.87
CA THR A 278 -11.87 0.74 21.13
C THR A 278 -12.81 0.00 20.18
N ASP A 279 -14.10 -0.08 20.53
CA ASP A 279 -15.12 -0.48 19.57
C ASP A 279 -15.59 0.76 18.78
N MET A 280 -15.90 0.56 17.52
CA MET A 280 -16.50 1.57 16.64
C MET A 280 -17.88 1.97 17.16
N LEU A 281 -18.21 3.26 17.11
CA LEU A 281 -19.49 3.79 17.55
C LEU A 281 -20.42 4.07 16.36
N VAL A 282 -21.68 3.63 16.48
CA VAL A 282 -22.76 3.93 15.54
C VAL A 282 -23.54 5.15 16.04
N ILE A 283 -23.18 6.35 15.59
CA ILE A 283 -23.82 7.59 16.07
C ILE A 283 -25.14 7.83 15.37
N SER A 284 -25.21 7.63 14.05
CA SER A 284 -26.43 7.80 13.25
C SER A 284 -26.41 6.83 12.06
N ASN A 285 -27.45 6.87 11.24
CA ASN A 285 -27.52 6.07 10.01
C ASN A 285 -26.40 6.42 9.00
N ASP A 286 -25.71 7.55 9.15
CA ASP A 286 -24.67 8.02 8.21
C ASP A 286 -23.30 8.26 8.88
N ILE A 287 -23.22 8.10 10.21
CA ILE A 287 -22.03 8.45 10.98
C ILE A 287 -21.58 7.26 11.81
N LEU A 288 -20.50 6.62 11.34
CA LEU A 288 -19.74 5.62 12.06
C LEU A 288 -18.41 6.23 12.51
N MET A 289 -18.11 6.14 13.81
CA MET A 289 -16.95 6.76 14.42
C MET A 289 -15.95 5.73 14.93
N CYS A 290 -14.68 6.02 14.71
CA CYS A 290 -13.56 5.20 15.12
C CYS A 290 -12.47 6.13 15.65
N ASN A 291 -12.08 5.97 16.92
CA ASN A 291 -11.17 6.88 17.63
C ASN A 291 -11.55 8.37 17.50
N GLY A 292 -12.85 8.70 17.48
CA GLY A 292 -13.32 10.08 17.34
C GLY A 292 -13.36 10.61 15.90
N HIS A 293 -13.12 9.78 14.89
CA HIS A 293 -13.17 10.16 13.47
C HIS A 293 -14.25 9.40 12.71
N ASN A 294 -14.97 10.10 11.84
CA ASN A 294 -15.93 9.46 10.94
C ASN A 294 -15.18 8.65 9.89
N ILE A 295 -15.46 7.35 9.81
CA ILE A 295 -14.69 6.42 8.99
C ILE A 295 -14.88 6.59 7.48
N PHE A 296 -15.97 7.23 7.04
CA PHE A 296 -16.28 7.46 5.63
C PHE A 296 -15.97 8.88 5.16
N LYS A 297 -15.54 9.76 6.08
CA LYS A 297 -15.15 11.12 5.71
C LYS A 297 -13.85 11.08 4.90
N SER A 298 -13.81 11.79 3.77
CA SER A 298 -12.63 11.80 2.88
C SER A 298 -11.35 12.31 3.55
N SER A 299 -11.47 13.15 4.58
CA SER A 299 -10.34 13.62 5.38
C SER A 299 -9.77 12.55 6.32
N SER A 300 -10.48 11.45 6.53
CA SER A 300 -10.09 10.35 7.41
C SER A 300 -9.62 9.17 6.57
N ILE A 301 -8.37 8.78 6.74
CA ILE A 301 -7.81 7.62 6.05
C ILE A 301 -7.98 6.42 6.98
N ILE A 302 -9.07 5.67 6.78
CA ILE A 302 -9.30 4.43 7.54
C ILE A 302 -8.86 3.23 6.72
N ILE A 303 -8.04 2.39 7.33
CA ILE A 303 -7.64 1.09 6.80
C ILE A 303 -8.47 0.03 7.50
N SER A 304 -9.12 -0.81 6.72
CA SER A 304 -9.86 -1.97 7.20
C SER A 304 -9.01 -3.21 7.07
N VAL A 305 -9.01 -4.01 8.12
CA VAL A 305 -8.28 -5.25 8.27
C VAL A 305 -9.25 -6.35 8.64
N LEU A 306 -9.46 -7.30 7.72
CA LEU A 306 -10.26 -8.49 7.97
C LEU A 306 -9.33 -9.71 8.09
N PRO A 307 -9.10 -10.21 9.32
CA PRO A 307 -8.23 -11.34 9.54
C PRO A 307 -8.82 -12.64 8.98
N PRO A 308 -8.00 -13.67 8.72
CA PRO A 308 -8.41 -14.85 7.97
C PRO A 308 -9.42 -15.70 8.74
N GLU A 309 -9.35 -15.71 10.08
CA GLU A 309 -10.35 -16.38 10.92
C GLU A 309 -11.76 -15.79 10.76
N ASN A 310 -11.84 -14.51 10.43
CA ASN A 310 -13.08 -13.79 10.24
C ASN A 310 -13.48 -13.72 8.76
N ASN A 311 -12.71 -14.32 7.85
CA ASN A 311 -13.02 -14.39 6.41
C ASN A 311 -13.62 -15.75 6.04
N PHE A 312 -14.90 -15.92 6.33
CA PHE A 312 -15.65 -17.16 6.11
C PHE A 312 -15.94 -17.45 4.63
N ASN A 313 -15.97 -16.43 3.77
CA ASN A 313 -16.16 -16.59 2.33
C ASN A 313 -14.90 -17.06 1.59
N LYS A 314 -13.70 -16.75 2.11
CA LYS A 314 -12.40 -17.22 1.57
C LYS A 314 -11.46 -17.53 2.73
N ALA A 315 -11.66 -18.70 3.34
CA ALA A 315 -10.87 -19.15 4.48
C ALA A 315 -9.37 -19.05 4.18
N GLY A 316 -8.60 -18.48 5.11
CA GLY A 316 -7.15 -18.33 4.99
C GLY A 316 -6.66 -17.09 4.24
N ILE A 317 -7.56 -16.25 3.70
CA ILE A 317 -7.15 -15.01 3.02
C ILE A 317 -7.35 -13.80 3.95
N PHE A 318 -6.25 -13.11 4.23
CA PHE A 318 -6.25 -11.81 4.89
C PHE A 318 -6.68 -10.72 3.90
N LYS A 319 -7.57 -9.80 4.30
CA LYS A 319 -7.98 -8.68 3.45
C LYS A 319 -7.66 -7.35 4.13
N VAL A 320 -6.81 -6.55 3.48
CA VAL A 320 -6.52 -5.16 3.87
C VAL A 320 -6.98 -4.24 2.76
N SER A 321 -7.72 -3.19 3.10
CA SER A 321 -8.16 -2.20 2.14
C SER A 321 -8.49 -0.88 2.81
N LYS A 322 -8.33 0.23 2.07
CA LYS A 322 -8.84 1.53 2.47
C LYS A 322 -10.37 1.51 2.49
N VAL A 323 -10.97 2.05 3.55
CA VAL A 323 -12.42 2.22 3.66
C VAL A 323 -12.88 3.36 2.75
N ASN A 324 -14.00 3.15 2.08
CA ASN A 324 -14.72 4.15 1.29
C ASN A 324 -16.23 4.00 1.50
N GLN A 325 -17.03 4.87 0.89
CA GLN A 325 -18.49 4.89 1.07
C GLN A 325 -19.20 3.60 0.63
N THR A 326 -18.57 2.78 -0.21
CA THR A 326 -19.12 1.49 -0.67
C THR A 326 -18.60 0.30 0.12
N THR A 327 -17.78 0.52 1.15
CA THR A 327 -17.17 -0.55 1.92
C THR A 327 -18.20 -1.17 2.87
N ASN A 328 -18.44 -2.48 2.70
CA ASN A 328 -19.18 -3.27 3.67
C ASN A 328 -18.28 -3.57 4.87
N LEU A 329 -18.85 -3.45 6.07
CA LEU A 329 -18.21 -3.80 7.32
C LEU A 329 -18.75 -5.14 7.82
N TYR A 330 -17.90 -5.88 8.51
CA TYR A 330 -18.23 -7.18 9.09
C TYR A 330 -17.89 -7.20 10.59
N PRO A 331 -18.59 -8.03 11.39
CA PRO A 331 -18.28 -8.20 12.80
C PRO A 331 -16.80 -8.56 13.00
N GLU A 332 -16.20 -8.01 14.06
CA GLU A 332 -14.80 -8.24 14.43
C GLU A 332 -13.78 -7.83 13.36
N GLN A 333 -14.21 -7.14 12.30
CA GLN A 333 -13.30 -6.46 11.39
C GLN A 333 -12.60 -5.35 12.17
N GLU A 334 -11.30 -5.20 11.93
CA GLU A 334 -10.51 -4.20 12.62
C GLU A 334 -10.25 -3.02 11.69
N LEU A 335 -10.18 -1.84 12.28
CA LEU A 335 -10.04 -0.56 11.60
C LEU A 335 -8.85 0.19 12.23
N GLN A 336 -8.11 0.91 11.40
CA GLN A 336 -7.07 1.82 11.84
C GLN A 336 -7.19 3.16 11.13
N LEU A 337 -7.15 4.24 11.91
CA LEU A 337 -6.95 5.58 11.37
C LEU A 337 -5.48 5.81 11.07
N ILE A 338 -5.19 6.27 9.86
CA ILE A 338 -3.89 6.80 9.48
C ILE A 338 -3.98 8.32 9.53
N ASP A 339 -3.45 8.91 10.59
CA ASP A 339 -3.30 10.36 10.70
C ASP A 339 -2.03 10.81 9.98
N VAL A 340 -2.24 11.49 8.85
CA VAL A 340 -1.15 12.03 8.03
C VAL A 340 -0.35 13.11 8.78
N ASN A 341 -1.00 13.92 9.62
CA ASN A 341 -0.30 14.98 10.36
C ASN A 341 0.62 14.38 11.43
N ASP A 342 0.16 13.34 12.11
CA ASP A 342 0.99 12.58 13.04
C ASP A 342 2.17 11.92 12.30
N ILE A 343 1.95 11.33 11.12
CA ILE A 343 3.04 10.80 10.29
C ILE A 343 4.08 11.88 9.96
N ILE A 344 3.65 13.04 9.46
CA ILE A 344 4.55 14.13 9.08
C ILE A 344 5.36 14.61 10.28
N LYS A 345 4.73 14.74 11.45
CA LYS A 345 5.38 15.20 12.67
C LYS A 345 6.35 14.17 13.25
N THR A 346 5.92 12.92 13.34
CA THR A 346 6.65 11.84 14.03
C THR A 346 7.75 11.25 13.15
N HIS A 347 7.56 11.27 11.82
CA HIS A 347 8.47 10.67 10.84
C HIS A 347 9.03 11.70 9.85
N SER A 348 9.22 12.95 10.28
CA SER A 348 9.71 14.06 9.42
C SER A 348 11.00 13.73 8.66
N GLY A 349 11.90 12.94 9.26
CA GLY A 349 13.14 12.48 8.62
C GLY A 349 12.99 11.41 7.54
N ALA A 350 11.78 10.91 7.25
CA ALA A 350 11.56 9.80 6.32
C ALA A 350 12.11 10.06 4.91
N THR A 351 12.06 11.32 4.45
CA THR A 351 12.55 11.75 3.13
C THR A 351 14.04 11.55 2.92
N GLU A 352 14.83 11.51 4.00
CA GLU A 352 16.28 11.34 3.93
C GLU A 352 16.71 9.88 3.69
N TYR A 353 15.80 8.92 3.83
CA TYR A 353 16.10 7.50 3.67
C TYR A 353 15.81 6.99 2.27
N LEU A 354 16.49 5.92 1.84
CA LEU A 354 16.20 5.25 0.56
C LEU A 354 14.77 4.69 0.51
N GLY A 355 14.31 4.12 1.62
CA GLY A 355 12.95 3.62 1.79
C GLY A 355 12.54 3.70 3.26
N TYR A 356 11.25 3.88 3.51
CA TYR A 356 10.70 4.06 4.85
C TYR A 356 9.35 3.36 5.00
N VAL A 357 9.13 2.82 6.20
CA VAL A 357 7.99 1.95 6.52
C VAL A 357 7.53 2.28 7.92
N VAL A 358 6.22 2.38 8.10
CA VAL A 358 5.59 2.55 9.41
C VAL A 358 4.67 1.36 9.65
N ASN A 359 4.85 0.69 10.79
CA ASN A 359 4.07 -0.49 11.15
C ASN A 359 2.91 -0.05 12.04
N TYR A 360 1.71 -0.53 11.73
CA TYR A 360 0.48 -0.22 12.47
C TYR A 360 -0.16 -1.50 12.97
N GLU A 361 -0.82 -1.39 14.12
CA GLU A 361 -1.78 -2.36 14.60
C GLU A 361 -3.17 -1.71 14.66
N PRO A 362 -4.24 -2.34 14.16
CA PRO A 362 -5.60 -1.80 14.25
C PRO A 362 -6.09 -1.59 15.68
N LYS A 363 -6.55 -0.36 15.98
CA LYS A 363 -7.01 0.04 17.32
C LYS A 363 -8.51 0.28 17.44
N CYS A 364 -9.28 -0.12 16.44
CA CYS A 364 -10.70 0.05 16.44
C CYS A 364 -11.36 -1.19 15.89
N ARG A 365 -12.39 -1.70 16.56
CA ARG A 365 -13.05 -2.95 16.21
C ARG A 365 -14.49 -2.70 15.84
N VAL A 366 -14.95 -3.34 14.78
CA VAL A 366 -16.37 -3.35 14.44
C VAL A 366 -17.09 -4.28 15.42
N PRO A 367 -17.97 -3.76 16.31
CA PRO A 367 -18.63 -4.57 17.32
C PRO A 367 -19.70 -5.46 16.69
N TYR A 368 -20.14 -6.50 17.40
CA TYR A 368 -21.37 -7.18 17.05
C TYR A 368 -22.57 -6.24 17.20
N LEU A 369 -23.54 -6.34 16.29
CA LEU A 369 -24.75 -5.54 16.28
C LEU A 369 -25.98 -6.43 16.51
N ASN A 370 -26.91 -5.98 17.34
CA ASN A 370 -28.15 -6.72 17.60
C ASN A 370 -29.02 -6.74 16.34
N VAL A 371 -29.43 -7.95 15.95
CA VAL A 371 -30.30 -8.18 14.80
C VAL A 371 -31.42 -9.14 15.15
N LYS A 372 -32.56 -8.93 14.52
CA LYS A 372 -33.69 -9.87 14.47
C LYS A 372 -33.91 -10.36 13.06
N LEU A 373 -34.32 -11.60 12.93
CA LEU A 373 -34.71 -12.15 11.64
C LEU A 373 -36.22 -11.99 11.44
N TYR A 374 -36.61 -11.61 10.23
CA TYR A 374 -38.01 -11.48 9.83
C TYR A 374 -38.28 -12.27 8.57
N LEU A 375 -39.54 -12.71 8.41
CA LEU A 375 -39.98 -13.38 7.20
C LEU A 375 -39.86 -12.42 6.00
N LYS A 376 -39.22 -12.90 4.93
CA LYS A 376 -39.12 -12.23 3.63
C LYS A 376 -39.83 -13.09 2.59
N ILE A 377 -40.73 -12.48 1.82
CA ILE A 377 -41.37 -13.09 0.66
C ILE A 377 -40.98 -12.25 -0.55
N SER A 378 -40.35 -12.88 -1.54
CA SER A 378 -39.68 -12.18 -2.64
C SER A 378 -38.70 -11.13 -2.11
N ASP A 379 -38.95 -9.84 -2.39
CA ASP A 379 -38.14 -8.71 -1.96
C ASP A 379 -38.73 -7.91 -0.81
N THR A 380 -39.84 -8.38 -0.24
CA THR A 380 -40.57 -7.65 0.81
C THR A 380 -40.45 -8.34 2.16
N ILE A 381 -39.95 -7.59 3.15
CA ILE A 381 -39.99 -7.98 4.56
C ILE A 381 -41.45 -7.87 5.03
N GLN A 382 -41.98 -8.96 5.56
CA GLN A 382 -43.39 -9.04 5.94
C GLN A 382 -43.63 -8.38 7.29
N LYS A 383 -44.85 -7.84 7.45
CA LYS A 383 -45.35 -7.34 8.74
C LYS A 383 -46.07 -8.47 9.47
N PHE A 384 -46.03 -8.43 10.78
CA PHE A 384 -46.71 -9.39 11.65
C PHE A 384 -47.52 -8.64 12.70
N GLU A 385 -48.48 -9.36 13.26
CA GLU A 385 -49.23 -8.96 14.44
C GLU A 385 -48.96 -9.97 15.55
N ASN A 386 -48.91 -9.50 16.78
CA ASN A 386 -48.74 -10.38 17.92
C ASN A 386 -50.13 -10.87 18.39
N LYS A 387 -50.41 -12.16 18.20
CA LYS A 387 -51.73 -12.76 18.46
C LYS A 387 -51.63 -13.93 19.43
N ALA A 388 -52.69 -14.17 20.18
CA ALA A 388 -52.86 -15.42 20.90
C ALA A 388 -53.18 -16.53 19.89
N ASN A 389 -52.38 -17.58 19.89
CA ASN A 389 -52.57 -18.79 19.13
C ASN A 389 -52.89 -19.93 20.11
N ASP A 390 -53.93 -20.71 19.82
CA ASP A 390 -54.42 -21.76 20.71
C ASP A 390 -53.36 -22.83 21.05
N ASN A 391 -52.41 -23.07 20.14
CA ASN A 391 -51.37 -24.09 20.31
C ASN A 391 -50.05 -23.54 20.86
N PHE A 392 -49.77 -22.24 20.66
CA PHE A 392 -48.45 -21.65 20.91
C PHE A 392 -48.47 -20.45 21.86
N GLY A 393 -49.64 -20.06 22.37
CA GLY A 393 -49.79 -18.87 23.20
C GLY A 393 -49.60 -17.58 22.41
N LYS A 394 -49.06 -16.54 23.05
CA LYS A 394 -48.86 -15.23 22.43
C LYS A 394 -47.62 -15.25 21.52
N ILE A 395 -47.81 -15.26 20.21
CA ILE A 395 -46.74 -15.40 19.21
C ILE A 395 -46.95 -14.46 18.01
N ASP A 396 -45.86 -14.07 17.37
CA ASP A 396 -45.91 -13.28 16.15
C ASP A 396 -46.57 -14.08 15.03
N THR A 397 -47.54 -13.48 14.36
CA THR A 397 -48.35 -14.10 13.31
C THR A 397 -48.28 -13.23 12.05
N TYR A 398 -47.75 -13.80 10.97
CA TYR A 398 -47.71 -13.15 9.65
C TYR A 398 -48.96 -13.53 8.86
N VAL A 399 -49.53 -12.57 8.14
CA VAL A 399 -50.65 -12.82 7.21
C VAL A 399 -50.09 -12.85 5.80
N VAL A 400 -50.29 -13.97 5.11
CA VAL A 400 -49.76 -14.18 3.75
C VAL A 400 -50.92 -14.53 2.83
N ASP A 401 -51.17 -13.67 1.84
CA ASP A 401 -52.13 -13.93 0.77
C ASP A 401 -51.42 -14.65 -0.38
N ARG A 402 -51.84 -15.88 -0.65
CA ARG A 402 -51.28 -16.72 -1.73
C ARG A 402 -52.10 -16.64 -3.02
N LYS A 403 -53.21 -15.88 -3.04
CA LYS A 403 -54.10 -15.76 -4.20
C LYS A 403 -53.32 -15.30 -5.45
N GLY A 404 -53.31 -16.15 -6.48
CA GLY A 404 -52.71 -15.83 -7.77
C GLY A 404 -51.18 -15.83 -7.79
N ILE A 405 -50.51 -16.29 -6.73
CA ILE A 405 -49.04 -16.32 -6.63
C ILE A 405 -48.54 -17.75 -6.86
N ASN A 406 -47.84 -17.98 -7.97
CA ASN A 406 -47.17 -19.25 -8.28
C ASN A 406 -45.67 -19.15 -7.98
N SER A 407 -45.17 -20.03 -7.11
CA SER A 407 -43.75 -20.23 -6.77
C SER A 407 -42.94 -18.93 -6.59
N VAL A 408 -43.02 -18.36 -5.38
CA VAL A 408 -42.25 -17.18 -4.97
C VAL A 408 -41.22 -17.59 -3.92
N PRO A 409 -39.96 -17.13 -4.05
CA PRO A 409 -38.94 -17.43 -3.06
C PRO A 409 -39.31 -16.83 -1.71
N VAL A 410 -39.18 -17.64 -0.67
CA VAL A 410 -39.35 -17.23 0.72
C VAL A 410 -38.07 -17.50 1.49
N GLY A 411 -37.84 -16.69 2.51
CA GLY A 411 -36.68 -16.84 3.36
C GLY A 411 -36.77 -15.91 4.55
N CYS A 412 -35.62 -15.72 5.20
CA CYS A 412 -35.49 -14.79 6.30
C CYS A 412 -34.58 -13.62 5.91
N HIS A 413 -34.87 -12.46 6.45
CA HIS A 413 -34.05 -11.27 6.28
C HIS A 413 -33.58 -10.75 7.63
N VAL A 414 -32.32 -10.34 7.69
CA VAL A 414 -31.71 -9.77 8.89
C VAL A 414 -32.09 -8.30 8.97
N VAL A 415 -32.66 -7.89 10.10
CA VAL A 415 -33.00 -6.49 10.38
C VAL A 415 -32.31 -6.09 11.68
N PHE A 416 -31.61 -4.96 11.65
CA PHE A 416 -30.96 -4.41 12.83
C PHE A 416 -31.99 -3.84 13.79
N ASP A 417 -31.85 -4.15 15.08
CA ASP A 417 -32.66 -3.55 16.14
C ASP A 417 -32.35 -2.04 16.30
N GLU A 418 -31.15 -1.62 15.89
CA GLU A 418 -30.65 -0.25 15.98
C GLU A 418 -30.49 0.43 14.60
N LYS A 419 -29.83 1.60 14.59
CA LYS A 419 -29.59 2.48 13.43
C LYS A 419 -29.02 1.73 12.22
N LYS A 420 -29.57 2.02 11.05
CA LYS A 420 -29.32 1.33 9.78
C LYS A 420 -28.30 2.11 8.95
N HIS A 421 -27.02 1.81 9.13
CA HIS A 421 -25.98 2.32 8.23
C HIS A 421 -25.84 1.40 7.00
N PRO A 422 -25.79 1.93 5.75
CA PRO A 422 -25.69 1.12 4.54
C PRO A 422 -24.50 0.13 4.53
N ALA A 423 -23.37 0.52 5.13
CA ALA A 423 -22.20 -0.33 5.31
C ALA A 423 -22.46 -1.65 6.08
N PHE A 424 -23.60 -1.77 6.76
CA PHE A 424 -24.02 -2.97 7.48
C PHE A 424 -25.04 -3.84 6.70
N ASN A 425 -25.42 -3.48 5.48
CA ASN A 425 -26.42 -4.26 4.71
C ASN A 425 -26.05 -5.74 4.58
N HIS A 426 -24.74 -6.06 4.53
CA HIS A 426 -24.22 -7.41 4.39
C HIS A 426 -23.43 -7.88 5.63
N PHE A 427 -23.68 -7.28 6.79
CA PHE A 427 -22.87 -7.41 8.00
C PHE A 427 -22.62 -8.86 8.43
N TYR A 428 -23.68 -9.65 8.50
CA TYR A 428 -23.60 -11.06 8.92
C TYR A 428 -23.45 -12.05 7.76
N GLU A 429 -23.50 -11.60 6.51
CA GLU A 429 -23.49 -12.52 5.35
C GLU A 429 -22.19 -13.28 5.19
N ASN A 430 -21.07 -12.74 5.70
CA ASN A 430 -19.81 -13.44 5.70
C ASN A 430 -19.89 -14.67 6.61
N CYS A 431 -20.36 -14.55 7.85
CA CYS A 431 -20.40 -15.68 8.79
C CYS A 431 -21.59 -16.63 8.59
N CYS A 432 -22.72 -16.08 8.13
CA CYS A 432 -24.01 -16.64 8.45
C CYS A 432 -24.99 -16.44 7.29
N GLN A 433 -25.89 -17.40 7.10
CA GLN A 433 -26.93 -17.35 6.08
C GLN A 433 -28.31 -17.48 6.74
N PRO A 434 -29.24 -16.54 6.51
CA PRO A 434 -30.62 -16.68 6.95
C PRO A 434 -31.28 -17.91 6.35
N SER A 435 -32.01 -18.65 7.19
CA SER A 435 -32.75 -19.84 6.81
C SER A 435 -34.14 -19.80 7.42
N LEU A 436 -35.14 -20.10 6.60
CA LEU A 436 -36.52 -20.24 7.02
C LEU A 436 -36.81 -21.71 7.28
N LEU A 437 -37.22 -22.01 8.51
CA LEU A 437 -37.49 -23.35 8.98
C LEU A 437 -38.97 -23.50 9.32
N MET A 438 -39.55 -24.66 9.00
CA MET A 438 -40.90 -25.05 9.37
C MET A 438 -40.83 -26.28 10.28
N PHE A 439 -41.60 -26.28 11.37
CA PHE A 439 -41.68 -27.43 12.26
C PHE A 439 -42.44 -28.58 11.59
N ASN A 440 -41.83 -29.77 11.51
CA ASN A 440 -42.49 -30.95 11.00
C ASN A 440 -42.96 -31.81 12.18
N GLY A 441 -44.28 -31.81 12.42
CA GLY A 441 -44.90 -32.57 13.51
C GLY A 441 -44.67 -34.08 13.45
N LYS A 442 -44.47 -34.67 12.26
CA LYS A 442 -44.21 -36.11 12.09
C LYS A 442 -42.81 -36.49 12.56
N THR A 443 -41.81 -35.69 12.20
CA THR A 443 -40.40 -35.95 12.53
C THR A 443 -39.95 -35.26 13.82
N LYS A 444 -40.80 -34.40 14.41
CA LYS A 444 -40.49 -33.52 15.55
C LYS A 444 -39.21 -32.68 15.32
N LYS A 445 -38.95 -32.29 14.07
CA LYS A 445 -37.76 -31.54 13.65
C LYS A 445 -38.14 -30.39 12.74
N PHE A 446 -37.35 -29.34 12.75
CA PHE A 446 -37.45 -28.26 11.78
C PHE A 446 -36.87 -28.68 10.43
N ILE A 447 -37.57 -28.34 9.35
CA ILE A 447 -37.13 -28.54 7.96
C ILE A 447 -37.03 -27.19 7.26
N GLU A 448 -36.00 -27.04 6.43
CA GLU A 448 -35.77 -25.80 5.66
C GLU A 448 -36.77 -25.70 4.50
N ILE A 449 -37.33 -24.51 4.31
CA ILE A 449 -38.27 -24.21 3.22
C ILE A 449 -37.86 -22.94 2.49
N THR A 450 -38.04 -22.95 1.17
CA THR A 450 -37.57 -21.88 0.29
C THR A 450 -38.64 -21.39 -0.69
N ASP A 451 -39.81 -22.02 -0.69
CA ASP A 451 -40.92 -21.68 -1.59
C ASP A 451 -42.23 -21.46 -0.82
N ILE A 452 -42.98 -20.43 -1.19
CA ILE A 452 -44.25 -20.05 -0.56
C ILE A 452 -45.30 -21.17 -0.56
N GLN A 453 -45.25 -22.09 -1.54
CA GLN A 453 -46.18 -23.21 -1.64
C GLN A 453 -45.95 -24.26 -0.54
N SER A 454 -44.79 -24.23 0.11
CA SER A 454 -44.45 -25.11 1.24
C SER A 454 -45.11 -24.68 2.56
N PHE A 455 -45.73 -23.50 2.62
CA PHE A 455 -46.40 -23.04 3.82
C PHE A 455 -47.64 -23.89 4.14
N GLN A 456 -47.71 -24.29 5.40
CA GLN A 456 -48.84 -24.98 6.03
C GLN A 456 -49.50 -24.08 7.07
N PRO A 457 -50.85 -24.02 7.11
CA PRO A 457 -51.57 -23.28 8.14
C PRO A 457 -51.37 -23.94 9.51
N ASN A 458 -51.51 -23.15 10.59
CA ASN A 458 -51.41 -23.60 11.98
C ASN A 458 -50.09 -24.33 12.35
N ASN A 459 -49.02 -24.07 11.60
CA ASN A 459 -47.70 -24.61 11.88
C ASN A 459 -46.76 -23.55 12.47
N MET A 460 -45.74 -23.99 13.19
CA MET A 460 -44.70 -23.14 13.75
C MET A 460 -43.54 -23.01 12.77
N TYR A 461 -43.10 -21.77 12.56
CA TYR A 461 -41.98 -21.41 11.72
C TYR A 461 -40.91 -20.75 12.57
N LYS A 462 -39.68 -20.83 12.08
CA LYS A 462 -38.54 -20.21 12.71
C LYS A 462 -37.65 -19.58 11.67
N CYS A 463 -37.31 -18.31 11.88
CA CYS A 463 -36.21 -17.69 11.19
C CYS A 463 -34.93 -17.84 12.00
N ALA A 464 -33.95 -18.52 11.43
CA ALA A 464 -32.67 -18.85 12.05
C ALA A 464 -31.49 -18.39 11.18
N LEU A 465 -30.31 -18.23 11.79
CA LEU A 465 -29.06 -18.06 11.05
C LEU A 465 -28.29 -19.37 11.02
N LYS A 466 -28.08 -19.90 9.82
CA LYS A 466 -27.18 -21.03 9.57
C LYS A 466 -25.75 -20.50 9.49
N VAL A 467 -24.91 -20.87 10.44
CA VAL A 467 -23.49 -20.53 10.41
C VAL A 467 -22.83 -21.32 9.27
N LYS A 468 -22.07 -20.63 8.42
CA LYS A 468 -21.43 -21.25 7.25
C LYS A 468 -20.30 -22.23 7.61
N ASN A 469 -19.64 -22.05 8.77
CA ASN A 469 -18.56 -22.91 9.27
C ASN A 469 -18.75 -23.26 10.76
N ALA A 470 -18.55 -24.53 11.12
CA ALA A 470 -18.77 -25.07 12.49
C ALA A 470 -17.83 -24.51 13.59
N ASN A 471 -16.82 -23.72 13.24
CA ASN A 471 -15.82 -23.18 14.17
C ASN A 471 -16.22 -21.83 14.80
N SER A 472 -17.46 -21.37 14.63
CA SER A 472 -17.84 -20.06 15.16
C SER A 472 -18.01 -20.07 16.68
N LYS A 473 -17.40 -19.10 17.34
CA LYS A 473 -17.45 -18.95 18.80
C LYS A 473 -18.89 -18.62 19.24
N SER A 474 -19.30 -19.20 20.37
CA SER A 474 -20.60 -19.00 21.02
C SER A 474 -21.03 -17.54 21.26
N GLY A 475 -20.10 -16.57 21.19
CA GLY A 475 -20.40 -15.14 21.32
C GLY A 475 -21.32 -14.56 20.25
N GLN A 476 -21.31 -15.12 19.03
CA GLN A 476 -22.12 -14.63 17.90
C GLN A 476 -23.63 -14.77 18.14
N GLN A 477 -24.05 -15.87 18.79
CA GLN A 477 -25.47 -16.19 19.00
C GLN A 477 -26.18 -15.21 19.93
N LYS A 478 -25.45 -14.44 20.75
CA LYS A 478 -26.07 -13.49 21.70
C LYS A 478 -26.64 -12.24 21.02
N TYR A 479 -26.07 -11.86 19.88
CA TYR A 479 -26.45 -10.64 19.14
C TYR A 479 -27.42 -10.93 17.98
N ILE A 480 -27.74 -12.21 17.76
CA ILE A 480 -28.65 -12.66 16.72
C ILE A 480 -29.87 -13.25 17.41
N HIS A 481 -31.01 -12.58 17.24
CA HIS A 481 -32.28 -13.02 17.76
C HIS A 481 -33.05 -13.78 16.67
N GLU A 482 -33.02 -15.10 16.77
CA GLU A 482 -33.91 -15.97 16.00
C GLU A 482 -35.36 -15.70 16.41
N THR A 483 -36.28 -15.82 15.45
CA THR A 483 -37.69 -15.52 15.67
C THR A 483 -38.55 -16.73 15.35
N ASP A 484 -39.36 -17.13 16.32
CA ASP A 484 -40.40 -18.14 16.16
C ASP A 484 -41.73 -17.44 15.87
N PHE A 485 -42.47 -17.92 14.88
CA PHE A 485 -43.71 -17.28 14.43
C PHE A 485 -44.67 -18.30 13.81
N THR A 486 -45.90 -17.85 13.57
CA THR A 486 -46.91 -18.60 12.80
C THR A 486 -47.30 -17.83 11.55
N ILE A 487 -47.88 -18.54 10.58
CA ILE A 487 -48.37 -17.94 9.33
C ILE A 487 -49.86 -18.23 9.21
N ASN A 488 -50.66 -17.17 9.03
CA ASN A 488 -52.05 -17.27 8.61
C ASN A 488 -52.13 -17.14 7.09
N LEU A 489 -52.57 -18.21 6.43
CA LEU A 489 -52.63 -18.28 4.98
C LEU A 489 -54.03 -17.90 4.49
N ILE A 490 -54.09 -16.92 3.58
CA ILE A 490 -55.30 -16.62 2.82
C ILE A 490 -55.15 -17.36 1.48
N ASP A 491 -55.87 -18.48 1.33
CA ASP A 491 -55.80 -19.34 0.15
C ASP A 491 -57.23 -19.72 -0.31
N PRO A 492 -57.56 -19.59 -1.60
CA PRO A 492 -58.86 -20.00 -2.13
C PRO A 492 -59.11 -21.52 -2.03
N SER A 493 -58.07 -22.34 -1.83
CA SER A 493 -58.19 -23.80 -1.67
C SER A 493 -58.55 -24.24 -0.24
N LEU A 494 -58.30 -23.40 0.78
CA LEU A 494 -58.62 -23.70 2.19
C LEU A 494 -60.08 -23.38 2.57
N ASN A 495 -60.80 -22.62 1.74
CA ASN A 495 -62.24 -22.34 1.91
C ASN A 495 -63.15 -23.41 1.28
N LYS A 496 -62.60 -24.57 0.90
CA LYS A 496 -63.38 -25.76 0.50
C LYS A 496 -63.30 -26.82 1.61
N THR A 497 -63.97 -26.55 2.72
CA THR A 497 -64.38 -27.59 3.69
C THR A 497 -65.80 -27.30 4.14
#